data_AF-A0A1G6DVG0-F1
#
_entry.id   AF-A0A1G6DVG0-F1
#
_cell.length_a   1.000
_cell.length_b   1.000
_cell.length_c   1.000
_cell.angle_alpha   90.00
_cell.angle_beta   90.00
_cell.angle_gamma   90.00
#
_symmetry.space_group_name_H-M   'P 1'
#
loop_
_entity.id
_entity.type
_entity.pdbx_description
1 polymer ?
#
loop_
_entity_poly.entity_id
_entity_poly.type
_entity_poly.pdbx_seq_one_letter_code
_entity_poly.pdbx_strand_id
1 'polypeptide(L)'
;MAETNYQFKEFIKSEIKKYKGVYFPIKAGRWERLLITELPCSSLHPNPDDEFCSESIGPSFRIISEYEKKIRDNLRKELMPFSEPIVVEKVRPDGYLILNGHHRWAAARNAGLQNVPVEIVNLTQEDDIRKMLKNSNRQKRVTFDLDEVVFADEGSDCEVLKRSLFSHKFEEKIRLGIPALFHFLRIRGYDIWIFTSEYYSMEYIRKLLNKYSAKVDGIVTGTARKVGNIEERKKNIEELMTMKYKETINIDNEQVVRIIKDTKDFEQYELSKESNEWSAMVMNIVEGFDTKGEE
;
A
#
# COMPACT_ATOMS: atom_id res chain seq x y z
N MET A 1 -8.80 24.04 27.62
CA MET A 1 -8.37 23.13 28.73
C MET A 1 -7.86 21.86 28.09
N ALA A 2 -6.72 21.34 28.53
CA ALA A 2 -6.22 20.06 28.02
C ALA A 2 -7.20 18.94 28.38
N GLU A 3 -7.61 18.16 27.38
CA GLU A 3 -8.51 17.03 27.56
C GLU A 3 -7.79 15.96 28.42
N THR A 4 -8.43 15.47 29.50
CA THR A 4 -7.81 14.42 30.31
C THR A 4 -7.69 13.12 29.52
N ASN A 5 -6.71 12.27 29.85
CA ASN A 5 -6.54 10.95 29.21
C ASN A 5 -7.84 10.12 29.20
N TYR A 6 -8.67 10.25 30.25
CA TYR A 6 -9.97 9.60 30.33
C TYR A 6 -10.98 10.20 29.34
N GLN A 7 -11.12 11.53 29.31
CA GLN A 7 -12.00 12.22 28.34
C GLN A 7 -11.63 11.89 26.90
N PHE A 8 -10.33 11.86 26.58
CA PHE A 8 -9.85 11.52 25.26
C PHE A 8 -10.21 10.07 24.88
N LYS A 9 -10.06 9.10 25.79
CA LYS A 9 -10.50 7.72 25.55
C LYS A 9 -12.00 7.61 25.28
N GLU A 10 -12.82 8.32 26.05
CA GLU A 10 -14.27 8.34 25.84
C GLU A 10 -14.64 9.02 24.51
N PHE A 11 -13.92 10.08 24.12
CA PHE A 11 -14.05 10.68 22.80
C PHE A 11 -13.76 9.68 21.68
N ILE A 12 -12.63 8.96 21.73
CA ILE A 12 -12.29 7.94 20.73
C ILE A 12 -13.36 6.85 20.65
N LYS A 13 -13.83 6.33 21.79
CA LYS A 13 -14.93 5.35 21.82
C LYS A 13 -16.20 5.90 21.18
N SER A 14 -16.54 7.16 21.45
CA SER A 14 -17.73 7.80 20.88
C SER A 14 -17.64 7.96 19.37
N GLU A 15 -16.48 8.36 18.85
CA GLU A 15 -16.21 8.49 17.41
C GLU A 15 -16.27 7.12 16.73
N ILE A 16 -15.61 6.10 17.29
CA ILE A 16 -15.66 4.73 16.76
C ILE A 16 -17.10 4.25 16.71
N LYS A 17 -17.88 4.45 17.79
CA LYS A 17 -19.29 4.03 17.84
C LYS A 17 -20.15 4.76 16.81
N LYS A 18 -19.91 6.06 16.59
CA LYS A 18 -20.63 6.87 15.60
C LYS A 18 -20.43 6.33 14.19
N TYR A 19 -19.23 5.89 13.86
CA TYR A 19 -18.86 5.49 12.50
C TYR A 19 -18.87 3.98 12.25
N LYS A 20 -18.96 3.15 13.30
CA LYS A 20 -18.96 1.68 13.19
C LYS A 20 -20.06 1.18 12.26
N GLY A 21 -19.66 0.58 11.14
CA GLY A 21 -20.57 0.04 10.11
C GLY A 21 -21.25 1.10 9.24
N VAL A 22 -20.92 2.38 9.43
CA VAL A 22 -21.50 3.52 8.69
C VAL A 22 -20.51 4.08 7.67
N TYR A 23 -19.20 4.02 7.94
CA TYR A 23 -18.22 4.54 6.99
C TYR A 23 -18.00 3.60 5.81
N PHE A 24 -18.06 4.16 4.60
CA PHE A 24 -17.66 3.47 3.37
C PHE A 24 -16.53 4.25 2.70
N PRO A 25 -15.37 3.63 2.43
CA PRO A 25 -14.28 4.34 1.76
C PRO A 25 -14.60 4.63 0.30
N ILE A 26 -14.29 5.84 -0.13
CA ILE A 26 -14.50 6.29 -1.51
C ILE A 26 -13.20 6.82 -2.09
N LYS A 27 -13.05 6.73 -3.41
CA LYS A 27 -11.86 7.26 -4.08
C LYS A 27 -11.87 8.78 -4.05
N ALA A 28 -10.80 9.37 -3.52
CA ALA A 28 -10.53 10.78 -3.65
C ALA A 28 -10.15 11.12 -5.11
N GLY A 29 -10.60 12.29 -5.56
CA GLY A 29 -10.30 12.79 -6.90
C GLY A 29 -8.79 13.03 -7.10
N ARG A 30 -8.35 13.14 -8.36
CA ARG A 30 -6.94 13.47 -8.66
C ARG A 30 -6.53 14.83 -8.08
N TRP A 31 -7.40 15.83 -8.25
CA TRP A 31 -7.15 17.19 -7.77
C TRP A 31 -7.24 17.29 -6.25
N GLU A 32 -8.17 16.54 -5.66
CA GLU A 32 -8.31 16.46 -4.21
C GLU A 32 -7.01 16.00 -3.55
N ARG A 33 -6.43 14.89 -4.03
CA ARG A 33 -5.16 14.37 -3.49
C ARG A 33 -3.94 15.25 -3.75
N LEU A 34 -3.97 16.07 -4.80
CA LEU A 34 -2.84 16.93 -5.16
C LEU A 34 -2.88 18.27 -4.42
N LEU A 35 -4.09 18.80 -4.18
CA LEU A 35 -4.29 20.16 -3.67
C LEU A 35 -4.60 20.19 -2.18
N ILE A 36 -5.17 19.13 -1.62
CA ILE A 36 -5.44 19.03 -0.18
C ILE A 36 -4.24 18.40 0.50
N THR A 37 -3.39 19.25 1.07
CA THR A 37 -2.23 18.85 1.88
C THR A 37 -2.46 19.03 3.37
N GLU A 38 -3.55 19.68 3.77
CA GLU A 38 -3.95 19.88 5.17
C GLU A 38 -5.46 19.68 5.33
N LEU A 39 -5.87 19.11 6.46
CA LEU A 39 -7.28 18.92 6.81
C LEU A 39 -7.55 19.32 8.26
N PRO A 40 -8.78 19.77 8.58
CA PRO A 40 -9.18 19.99 9.97
C PRO A 40 -9.07 18.71 10.79
N CYS A 41 -8.54 18.81 12.02
CA CYS A 41 -8.47 17.68 12.96
C CYS A 41 -9.84 17.02 13.20
N SER A 42 -10.92 17.80 13.12
CA SER A 42 -12.31 17.37 13.29
C SER A 42 -12.86 16.57 12.11
N SER A 43 -12.23 16.65 10.94
CA SER A 43 -12.63 15.90 9.74
C SER A 43 -11.94 14.53 9.64
N LEU A 44 -11.03 14.22 10.57
CA LEU A 44 -10.30 12.96 10.63
C LEU A 44 -10.92 12.04 11.68
N HIS A 45 -11.18 10.80 11.28
CA HIS A 45 -11.80 9.78 12.10
C HIS A 45 -10.79 8.68 12.41
N PRO A 46 -10.64 8.29 13.69
CA PRO A 46 -9.74 7.22 14.06
C PRO A 46 -10.20 5.89 13.47
N ASN A 47 -9.29 5.14 12.86
CA ASN A 47 -9.61 3.82 12.31
C ASN A 47 -9.90 2.83 13.45
N PRO A 48 -11.11 2.26 13.55
CA PRO A 48 -11.46 1.31 14.61
C PRO A 48 -10.59 0.05 14.64
N ASP A 49 -10.02 -0.30 13.50
CA ASP A 49 -9.22 -1.50 13.29
C ASP A 49 -7.74 -1.31 13.67
N ASP A 50 -7.35 -0.09 14.03
CA ASP A 50 -5.99 0.23 14.45
C ASP A 50 -5.75 -0.14 15.93
N GLU A 51 -4.52 -0.50 16.27
CA GLU A 51 -4.11 -0.83 17.65
C GLU A 51 -4.34 0.34 18.62
N PHE A 52 -4.25 1.58 18.12
CA PHE A 52 -4.59 2.79 18.85
C PHE A 52 -6.03 2.79 19.38
N CYS A 53 -6.95 2.15 18.65
CA CYS A 53 -8.37 2.10 18.94
C CYS A 53 -8.81 0.83 19.67
N SER A 54 -7.91 -0.15 19.80
CA SER A 54 -8.18 -1.42 20.47
C SER A 54 -8.49 -1.22 21.96
N GLU A 55 -9.43 -2.00 22.49
CA GLU A 55 -9.71 -2.03 23.94
C GLU A 55 -8.57 -2.65 24.74
N SER A 56 -7.80 -3.58 24.15
CA SER A 56 -6.70 -4.28 24.82
C SER A 56 -5.39 -3.48 24.83
N ILE A 57 -5.14 -2.69 23.79
CA ILE A 57 -3.90 -1.90 23.63
C ILE A 57 -4.21 -0.42 23.88
N GLY A 58 -5.03 0.17 23.00
CA GLY A 58 -5.50 1.54 23.11
C GLY A 58 -4.41 2.59 22.86
N PRO A 59 -4.71 3.88 23.10
CA PRO A 59 -3.79 4.96 22.81
C PRO A 59 -2.59 4.97 23.79
N SER A 60 -1.38 5.02 23.23
CA SER A 60 -0.16 5.22 24.02
C SER A 60 0.01 6.71 24.35
N PHE A 61 -0.41 7.10 25.56
CA PHE A 61 -0.28 8.50 26.01
C PHE A 61 1.15 8.99 26.13
N ARG A 62 2.12 8.08 26.33
CA ARG A 62 3.55 8.43 26.30
C ARG A 62 3.93 8.95 24.92
N ILE A 63 3.59 8.20 23.86
CA ILE A 63 3.88 8.57 22.48
C ILE A 63 3.13 9.85 22.09
N ILE A 64 1.86 9.99 22.49
CA ILE A 64 1.08 11.21 22.26
C ILE A 64 1.76 12.43 22.90
N SER A 65 2.19 12.32 24.15
CA SER A 65 2.87 13.41 24.87
C SER A 65 4.21 13.78 24.24
N GLU A 66 4.98 12.79 23.78
CA GLU A 66 6.23 13.02 23.05
C GLU A 66 6.00 13.79 21.74
N TYR A 67 4.99 13.40 20.95
CA TYR A 67 4.61 14.15 19.74
C TYR A 67 4.07 15.53 20.08
N GLU A 68 3.26 15.68 21.13
CA GLU A 68 2.71 16.97 21.55
C GLU A 68 3.83 17.95 21.91
N LYS A 69 4.83 17.48 22.67
CA LYS A 69 6.02 18.28 23.00
C LYS A 69 6.76 18.70 21.72
N LYS A 70 7.01 17.77 20.81
CA LYS A 70 7.67 18.06 19.51
C LYS A 70 6.89 19.10 18.71
N ILE A 71 5.56 18.98 18.64
CA ILE A 71 4.69 19.94 17.94
C ILE A 71 4.82 21.32 18.58
N ARG A 72 4.69 21.43 19.90
CA ARG A 72 4.82 22.72 20.62
C ARG A 72 6.20 23.34 20.42
N ASP A 73 7.26 22.54 20.46
CA ASP A 73 8.63 23.00 20.26
C ASP A 73 8.88 23.46 18.81
N ASN A 74 8.34 22.76 17.81
CA ASN A 74 8.43 23.16 16.40
C ASN A 74 7.67 24.46 16.15
N LEU A 75 6.46 24.59 16.68
CA LEU A 75 5.67 25.83 16.56
C LEU A 75 6.38 27.03 17.17
N ARG A 76 7.04 26.86 18.33
CA ARG A 76 7.87 27.92 18.94
C ARG A 76 9.05 28.34 18.08
N LYS A 77 9.55 27.44 17.23
CA LYS A 77 10.66 27.66 16.29
C LYS A 77 10.17 28.06 14.89
N GLU A 78 8.87 28.31 14.71
CA GLU A 78 8.26 28.61 13.40
C GLU A 78 8.51 27.51 12.35
N LEU A 79 8.63 26.26 12.79
CA LEU A 79 8.79 25.07 11.94
C LEU A 79 7.46 24.33 11.78
N MET A 80 7.39 23.48 10.76
CA MET A 80 6.23 22.59 10.56
C MET A 80 6.01 21.68 11.78
N PRO A 81 4.73 21.44 12.18
CA PRO A 81 4.41 20.74 13.42
C PRO A 81 4.92 19.29 13.44
N PHE A 82 4.92 18.61 12.30
CA PHE A 82 5.54 17.31 12.12
C PHE A 82 6.07 17.14 10.70
N SER A 83 7.10 16.30 10.54
CA SER A 83 7.81 16.05 9.28
C SER A 83 7.04 15.14 8.32
N GLU A 84 6.22 14.23 8.84
CA GLU A 84 5.48 13.24 8.08
C GLU A 84 3.98 13.47 8.19
N PRO A 85 3.24 13.54 7.06
CA PRO A 85 1.80 13.75 7.09
C PRO A 85 1.04 12.58 7.76
N ILE A 86 -0.24 12.83 8.03
CA ILE A 86 -1.18 11.80 8.46
C ILE A 86 -1.76 11.15 7.22
N VAL A 87 -1.58 9.84 7.07
CA VAL A 87 -2.07 9.11 5.89
C VAL A 87 -3.54 8.79 6.10
N VAL A 88 -4.38 9.20 5.16
CA VAL A 88 -5.83 9.11 5.28
C VAL A 88 -6.49 8.57 4.01
N GLU A 89 -7.60 7.88 4.15
CA GLU A 89 -8.49 7.56 3.03
C GLU A 89 -9.81 8.31 3.18
N LYS A 90 -10.34 8.82 2.08
CA LYS A 90 -11.63 9.52 2.07
C LYS A 90 -12.77 8.53 2.35
N VAL A 91 -13.70 8.92 3.22
CA VAL A 91 -14.86 8.08 3.56
C VAL A 91 -16.18 8.85 3.42
N ARG A 92 -17.29 8.10 3.39
CA ARG A 92 -18.66 8.61 3.49
C ARG A 92 -19.36 8.00 4.69
N PRO A 93 -20.26 8.72 5.38
CA PRO A 93 -20.96 9.95 4.96
C PRO A 93 -20.09 11.22 4.90
N ASP A 94 -19.12 11.36 5.80
CA ASP A 94 -18.26 12.53 5.92
C ASP A 94 -16.82 12.19 6.34
N GLY A 95 -15.91 13.11 6.06
CA GLY A 95 -14.53 13.09 6.56
C GLY A 95 -13.59 12.07 5.93
N TYR A 96 -12.55 11.73 6.69
CA TYR A 96 -11.43 10.89 6.28
C TYR A 96 -11.06 9.92 7.40
N LEU A 97 -10.77 8.68 7.05
CA LEU A 97 -10.31 7.66 7.98
C LEU A 97 -8.80 7.70 8.08
N ILE A 98 -8.27 7.77 9.30
CA ILE A 98 -6.83 7.75 9.56
C ILE A 98 -6.29 6.34 9.34
N LEU A 99 -5.41 6.16 8.38
CA LEU A 99 -4.72 4.89 8.12
C LEU A 99 -3.41 4.78 8.91
N ASN A 100 -2.68 5.89 9.00
CA ASN A 100 -1.45 6.00 9.77
C ASN A 100 -1.34 7.42 10.38
N GLY A 101 -0.80 7.51 11.59
CA GLY A 101 -0.54 8.77 12.27
C GLY A 101 -1.53 9.09 13.38
N HIS A 102 -2.23 8.10 13.96
CA HIS A 102 -3.20 8.32 15.04
C HIS A 102 -2.60 9.05 16.25
N HIS A 103 -1.38 8.69 16.69
CA HIS A 103 -0.72 9.40 17.78
C HIS A 103 -0.35 10.84 17.40
N ARG A 104 0.03 11.10 16.13
CA ARG A 104 0.31 12.47 15.63
C ARG A 104 -0.96 13.32 15.59
N TRP A 105 -2.07 12.75 15.10
CA TRP A 105 -3.38 13.39 15.11
C TRP A 105 -3.84 13.72 16.53
N ALA A 106 -3.75 12.75 17.45
CA ALA A 106 -4.12 12.94 18.85
C ALA A 106 -3.27 14.03 19.52
N ALA A 107 -1.96 14.02 19.28
CA ALA A 107 -1.05 15.04 19.77
C ALA A 107 -1.36 16.43 19.20
N ALA A 108 -1.68 16.53 17.91
CA ALA A 108 -2.07 17.78 17.26
C ALA A 108 -3.35 18.36 17.87
N ARG A 109 -4.35 17.50 18.13
CA ARG A 109 -5.58 17.89 18.83
C ARG A 109 -5.28 18.41 20.24
N ASN A 110 -4.45 17.72 21.01
CA ASN A 110 -4.05 18.14 22.36
C ASN A 110 -3.25 19.46 22.36
N ALA A 111 -2.42 19.68 21.34
CA ALA A 111 -1.69 20.91 21.14
C ALA A 111 -2.57 22.07 20.61
N GLY A 112 -3.84 21.82 20.28
CA GLY A 112 -4.80 22.83 19.84
C GLY A 112 -4.70 23.21 18.37
N LEU A 113 -4.10 22.36 17.54
CA LEU A 113 -4.02 22.59 16.10
C LEU A 113 -5.40 22.42 15.47
N GLN A 114 -5.79 23.38 14.62
CA GLN A 114 -7.03 23.30 13.85
C GLN A 114 -6.88 22.36 12.66
N ASN A 115 -5.75 22.46 11.96
CA ASN A 115 -5.43 21.67 10.78
C ASN A 115 -4.18 20.83 11.02
N VAL A 116 -4.10 19.72 10.30
CA VAL A 116 -2.95 18.81 10.27
C VAL A 116 -2.57 18.51 8.84
N PRO A 117 -1.27 18.40 8.51
CA PRO A 117 -0.88 17.94 7.20
C PRO A 117 -1.27 16.47 6.98
N VAL A 118 -1.78 16.20 5.78
CA VAL A 118 -2.35 14.90 5.40
C VAL A 118 -1.83 14.45 4.05
N GLU A 119 -1.83 13.14 3.87
CA GLU A 119 -1.68 12.49 2.57
C GLU A 119 -2.94 11.67 2.30
N ILE A 120 -3.66 12.02 1.25
CA ILE A 120 -4.90 11.32 0.86
C ILE A 120 -4.54 10.19 -0.12
N VAL A 121 -4.80 8.95 0.27
CA VAL A 121 -4.49 7.77 -0.52
C VAL A 121 -5.75 7.02 -0.94
N ASN A 122 -5.72 6.46 -2.15
CA ASN A 122 -6.74 5.56 -2.66
C ASN A 122 -6.22 4.14 -2.56
N LEU A 123 -6.66 3.39 -1.55
CA LEU A 123 -6.24 2.00 -1.39
C LEU A 123 -7.05 1.08 -2.30
N THR A 124 -6.69 -0.20 -2.38
CA THR A 124 -7.40 -1.13 -3.26
C THR A 124 -8.70 -1.60 -2.62
N GLN A 125 -9.81 -1.54 -3.38
CA GLN A 125 -11.09 -2.12 -2.99
C GLN A 125 -11.40 -3.35 -3.85
N GLU A 126 -12.34 -4.17 -3.38
CA GLU A 126 -12.75 -5.39 -4.06
C GLU A 126 -13.26 -5.13 -5.49
N ASP A 127 -14.00 -4.05 -5.70
CA ASP A 127 -14.48 -3.66 -7.03
C ASP A 127 -13.35 -3.21 -7.96
N ASP A 128 -12.28 -2.62 -7.43
CA ASP A 128 -11.09 -2.33 -8.22
C ASP A 128 -10.45 -3.63 -8.69
N ILE A 129 -10.34 -4.65 -7.82
CA ILE A 129 -9.79 -5.96 -8.16
C ILE A 129 -10.64 -6.64 -9.23
N ARG A 130 -11.96 -6.67 -9.06
CA ARG A 130 -12.88 -7.18 -10.10
C ARG A 130 -12.67 -6.50 -11.43
N LYS A 131 -12.51 -5.17 -11.44
CA LYS A 131 -12.26 -4.40 -12.66
C LYS A 131 -10.90 -4.74 -13.26
N MET A 132 -9.84 -4.83 -12.46
CA MET A 132 -8.50 -5.21 -12.90
C MET A 132 -8.49 -6.62 -13.49
N LEU A 133 -9.19 -7.57 -12.87
CA LEU A 133 -9.37 -8.93 -13.40
C LEU A 133 -10.07 -8.94 -14.75
N LYS A 134 -11.12 -8.13 -14.94
CA LYS A 134 -11.87 -8.04 -16.21
C LYS A 134 -11.12 -7.35 -17.34
N ASN A 135 -10.09 -6.55 -17.05
CA ASN A 135 -9.36 -5.80 -18.06
C ASN A 135 -8.41 -6.66 -18.93
N SER A 136 -8.18 -7.92 -18.55
CA SER A 136 -7.29 -8.83 -19.26
C SER A 136 -7.93 -10.20 -19.43
N ASN A 137 -7.78 -10.76 -20.64
CA ASN A 137 -8.22 -12.12 -20.98
C ASN A 137 -7.15 -13.18 -20.69
N ARG A 138 -5.99 -12.77 -20.16
CA ARG A 138 -4.89 -13.69 -19.84
C ARG A 138 -5.27 -14.59 -18.66
N GLN A 139 -4.82 -15.83 -18.72
CA GLN A 139 -5.08 -16.85 -17.70
C GLN A 139 -3.83 -17.23 -16.90
N LYS A 140 -2.71 -16.53 -17.12
CA LYS A 140 -1.49 -16.65 -16.32
C LYS A 140 -1.25 -15.37 -15.56
N ARG A 141 -0.78 -15.45 -14.31
CA ARG A 141 -0.36 -14.26 -13.54
C ARG A 141 0.99 -14.46 -12.88
N VAL A 142 1.66 -13.33 -12.64
CA VAL A 142 2.80 -13.25 -11.74
C VAL A 142 2.50 -12.23 -10.65
N THR A 143 2.85 -12.56 -9.41
CA THR A 143 2.69 -11.67 -8.25
C THR A 143 4.05 -11.28 -7.67
N PHE A 144 4.18 -10.02 -7.31
CA PHE A 144 5.37 -9.45 -6.68
C PHE A 144 4.99 -8.71 -5.40
N ASP A 145 5.85 -8.80 -4.39
CA ASP A 145 5.88 -7.84 -3.29
C ASP A 145 6.52 -6.53 -3.77
N LEU A 146 5.82 -5.40 -3.61
CA LEU A 146 6.30 -4.11 -4.06
C LEU A 146 7.56 -3.69 -3.30
N ASP A 147 7.50 -3.79 -1.98
CA ASP A 147 8.46 -3.17 -1.07
C ASP A 147 9.75 -3.99 -1.03
N GLU A 148 9.62 -5.31 -1.04
CA GLU A 148 10.78 -6.21 -0.98
C GLU A 148 11.44 -6.47 -2.34
N VAL A 149 10.66 -6.50 -3.43
CA VAL A 149 11.16 -7.01 -4.72
C VAL A 149 11.26 -5.93 -5.79
N VAL A 150 10.24 -5.08 -5.88
CA VAL A 150 10.12 -4.11 -6.98
C VAL A 150 10.89 -2.83 -6.66
N PHE A 151 10.84 -2.37 -5.41
CA PHE A 151 11.66 -1.28 -4.94
C PHE A 151 13.11 -1.70 -4.72
N ALA A 152 14.00 -0.75 -4.93
CA ALA A 152 15.42 -0.94 -4.66
C ALA A 152 15.69 -0.70 -3.19
N ASP A 153 16.31 -1.69 -2.53
CA ASP A 153 16.82 -1.54 -1.17
C ASP A 153 17.92 -0.46 -1.07
N GLU A 154 18.17 -0.01 0.15
CA GLU A 154 19.29 0.89 0.44
C GLU A 154 20.63 0.23 0.09
N GLY A 155 21.30 0.78 -0.93
CA GLY A 155 22.59 0.27 -1.41
C GLY A 155 22.51 -0.68 -2.61
N SER A 156 21.31 -1.08 -3.03
CA SER A 156 21.10 -1.89 -4.23
C SER A 156 21.14 -1.05 -5.51
N ASP A 157 21.55 -1.69 -6.61
CA ASP A 157 21.49 -1.08 -7.94
C ASP A 157 20.03 -0.78 -8.32
N CYS A 158 19.83 0.41 -8.89
CA CYS A 158 18.51 0.92 -9.21
C CYS A 158 18.44 1.44 -10.64
N GLU A 159 17.24 1.36 -11.21
CA GLU A 159 16.96 1.89 -12.53
C GLU A 159 17.14 3.41 -12.58
N VAL A 160 17.87 3.88 -13.58
CA VAL A 160 18.11 5.32 -13.78
C VAL A 160 17.00 5.89 -14.64
N LEU A 161 16.17 6.75 -14.04
CA LEU A 161 15.20 7.54 -14.79
C LEU A 161 15.91 8.51 -15.72
N LYS A 162 15.57 8.48 -17.02
CA LYS A 162 15.87 9.58 -17.92
C LYS A 162 15.24 10.85 -17.35
N ARG A 163 16.06 11.83 -16.98
CA ARG A 163 15.60 13.09 -16.38
C ARG A 163 14.59 13.75 -17.31
N SER A 164 13.37 13.93 -16.83
CA SER A 164 12.35 14.75 -17.46
C SER A 164 12.26 16.06 -16.68
N LEU A 165 12.14 17.19 -17.38
CA LEU A 165 12.08 18.55 -16.79
C LEU A 165 10.87 18.76 -15.85
N PHE A 166 9.92 17.83 -15.82
CA PHE A 166 8.72 17.86 -14.98
C PHE A 166 8.62 16.64 -14.06
N SER A 167 9.74 16.00 -13.73
CA SER A 167 9.69 14.81 -12.88
C SER A 167 9.26 15.18 -11.46
N HIS A 168 8.02 14.83 -11.11
CA HIS A 168 7.65 14.58 -9.72
C HIS A 168 8.72 13.67 -9.11
N LYS A 169 9.28 14.08 -7.98
CA LYS A 169 10.28 13.31 -7.25
C LYS A 169 9.52 12.20 -6.53
N PHE A 170 9.62 10.99 -7.07
CA PHE A 170 9.24 9.79 -6.33
C PHE A 170 10.37 9.52 -5.34
N GLU A 171 10.01 9.13 -4.13
CA GLU A 171 10.99 8.83 -3.08
C GLU A 171 11.66 7.48 -3.39
N GLU A 172 10.87 6.52 -3.83
CA GLU A 172 11.32 5.16 -4.14
C GLU A 172 11.94 5.07 -5.53
N LYS A 173 12.92 4.19 -5.64
CA LYS A 173 13.56 3.81 -6.90
C LYS A 173 13.18 2.37 -7.22
N ILE A 174 13.15 2.06 -8.51
CA ILE A 174 12.86 0.70 -8.98
C ILE A 174 14.16 -0.12 -9.03
N ARG A 175 14.11 -1.36 -8.55
CA ARG A 175 15.22 -2.32 -8.60
C ARG A 175 15.65 -2.57 -10.04
N LEU A 176 16.96 -2.68 -10.25
CA LEU A 176 17.55 -2.94 -11.56
C LEU A 176 16.95 -4.21 -12.21
N GLY A 177 16.54 -4.11 -13.47
CA GLY A 177 16.04 -5.23 -14.27
C GLY A 177 14.52 -5.46 -14.18
N ILE A 178 13.81 -4.83 -13.24
CA ILE A 178 12.34 -4.94 -13.14
C ILE A 178 11.62 -4.57 -14.46
N PRO A 179 11.96 -3.46 -15.15
CA PRO A 179 11.31 -3.14 -16.43
C PRO A 179 11.49 -4.24 -17.49
N ALA A 180 12.68 -4.83 -17.58
CA ALA A 180 12.97 -5.91 -18.51
C ALA A 180 12.21 -7.19 -18.13
N LEU A 181 12.19 -7.54 -16.84
CA LEU A 181 11.43 -8.68 -16.32
C LEU A 181 9.94 -8.55 -16.60
N PHE A 182 9.36 -7.37 -16.34
CA PHE A 182 7.95 -7.13 -16.60
C PHE A 182 7.63 -7.21 -18.09
N HIS A 183 8.51 -6.69 -18.95
CA HIS A 183 8.34 -6.85 -20.38
C HIS A 183 8.37 -8.32 -20.80
N PHE A 184 9.38 -9.08 -20.33
CA PHE A 184 9.56 -10.51 -20.58
C PHE A 184 8.34 -11.35 -20.16
N LEU A 185 7.78 -11.10 -18.98
CA LEU A 185 6.59 -11.81 -18.50
C LEU A 185 5.35 -11.44 -19.32
N ARG A 186 5.19 -10.16 -19.70
CA ARG A 186 4.02 -9.71 -20.47
C ARG A 186 3.98 -10.27 -21.89
N ILE A 187 5.14 -10.46 -22.55
CA ILE A 187 5.19 -11.07 -23.88
C ILE A 187 4.83 -12.56 -23.84
N ARG A 188 5.07 -13.23 -22.69
CA ARG A 188 4.66 -14.62 -22.41
C ARG A 188 3.23 -14.77 -21.89
N GLY A 189 2.44 -13.69 -21.94
CA GLY A 189 1.01 -13.74 -21.64
C GLY A 189 0.66 -13.71 -20.15
N TYR A 190 1.58 -13.31 -19.26
CA TYR A 190 1.29 -13.12 -17.84
C TYR A 190 0.65 -11.75 -17.56
N ASP A 191 -0.38 -11.74 -16.70
CA ASP A 191 -0.83 -10.53 -15.99
C ASP A 191 0.11 -10.27 -14.81
N ILE A 192 0.59 -9.03 -14.66
CA ILE A 192 1.50 -8.65 -13.57
C ILE A 192 0.71 -8.00 -12.45
N TRP A 193 0.81 -8.57 -11.25
CA TRP A 193 0.17 -8.11 -10.03
C TRP A 193 1.22 -7.71 -8.99
N ILE A 194 0.99 -6.55 -8.37
CA ILE A 194 1.83 -6.04 -7.28
C ILE A 194 1.01 -5.99 -6.00
N PHE A 195 1.63 -6.41 -4.90
CA PHE A 195 1.09 -6.39 -3.55
C PHE A 195 1.97 -5.53 -2.65
N THR A 196 1.37 -4.76 -1.75
CA THR A 196 2.07 -4.00 -0.71
C THR A 196 1.23 -3.94 0.55
N SER A 197 1.87 -4.14 1.70
CA SER A 197 1.29 -3.89 3.02
C SER A 197 1.11 -2.40 3.28
N GLU A 198 1.98 -1.58 2.70
CA GLU A 198 2.02 -0.14 2.90
C GLU A 198 0.84 0.59 2.25
N TYR A 199 0.60 1.81 2.74
CA TYR A 199 -0.55 2.63 2.38
C TYR A 199 -0.33 3.50 1.14
N TYR A 200 0.43 3.03 0.16
CA TYR A 200 0.60 3.75 -1.11
C TYR A 200 -0.73 3.91 -1.85
N SER A 201 -0.95 5.06 -2.47
CA SER A 201 -2.09 5.18 -3.37
C SER A 201 -1.88 4.35 -4.65
N MET A 202 -2.91 3.64 -5.13
CA MET A 202 -2.80 2.84 -6.38
C MET A 202 -2.26 3.64 -7.57
N GLU A 203 -2.64 4.91 -7.69
CA GLU A 203 -2.22 5.79 -8.77
C GLU A 203 -0.80 6.31 -8.60
N TYR A 204 -0.29 6.37 -7.36
CA TYR A 204 1.11 6.66 -7.09
C TYR A 204 1.99 5.55 -7.68
N ILE A 205 1.75 4.30 -7.25
CA ILE A 205 2.45 3.10 -7.74
C ILE A 205 2.35 3.02 -9.27
N ARG A 206 1.14 3.15 -9.83
CA ARG A 206 0.93 3.06 -11.27
C ARG A 206 1.70 4.13 -12.04
N LYS A 207 1.74 5.37 -11.54
CA LYS A 207 2.50 6.46 -12.20
C LYS A 207 4.00 6.24 -12.12
N LEU A 208 4.49 5.82 -10.95
CA LEU A 208 5.89 5.49 -10.71
C LEU A 208 6.36 4.44 -11.72
N LEU A 209 5.72 3.27 -11.73
CA LEU A 209 6.12 2.16 -12.59
C LEU A 209 5.99 2.47 -14.08
N ASN A 210 4.94 3.19 -14.49
CA ASN A 210 4.79 3.62 -15.88
C ASN A 210 5.93 4.54 -16.35
N LYS A 211 6.53 5.33 -15.46
CA LYS A 211 7.68 6.18 -15.77
C LYS A 211 8.93 5.35 -16.11
N TYR A 212 9.03 4.15 -15.54
CA TYR A 212 10.06 3.15 -15.83
C TYR A 212 9.66 2.18 -16.95
N SER A 213 8.52 2.38 -17.62
CA SER A 213 7.94 1.43 -18.58
C SER A 213 7.60 0.06 -18.00
N ALA A 214 7.54 -0.08 -16.67
CA ALA A 214 7.14 -1.28 -15.95
C ALA A 214 5.61 -1.31 -15.85
N LYS A 215 4.93 -1.82 -16.88
CA LYS A 215 3.46 -1.88 -16.89
C LYS A 215 2.94 -3.02 -16.02
N VAL A 216 1.89 -2.76 -15.25
CA VAL A 216 1.22 -3.72 -14.39
C VAL A 216 -0.28 -3.77 -14.66
N ASP A 217 -0.87 -4.94 -14.46
CA ASP A 217 -2.28 -5.22 -14.73
C ASP A 217 -3.12 -5.12 -13.44
N GLY A 218 -2.51 -5.41 -12.28
CA GLY A 218 -3.14 -5.29 -10.97
C GLY A 218 -2.23 -4.70 -9.89
N ILE A 219 -2.81 -3.90 -8.99
CA ILE A 219 -2.15 -3.33 -7.82
C ILE A 219 -3.06 -3.57 -6.62
N VAL A 220 -2.53 -4.17 -5.55
CA VAL A 220 -3.21 -4.42 -4.30
C VAL A 220 -2.40 -3.77 -3.17
N THR A 221 -2.94 -2.69 -2.60
CA THR A 221 -2.28 -1.89 -1.55
C THR A 221 -3.13 -1.82 -0.29
N GLY A 222 -2.48 -1.61 0.86
CA GLY A 222 -3.13 -1.52 2.16
C GLY A 222 -3.55 -2.86 2.71
N THR A 223 -2.86 -3.94 2.33
CA THR A 223 -3.18 -5.29 2.81
C THR A 223 -2.93 -5.43 4.31
N ALA A 224 -2.16 -4.52 4.92
CA ALA A 224 -1.94 -4.40 6.36
C ALA A 224 -3.15 -3.91 7.15
N ARG A 225 -4.23 -3.45 6.49
CA ARG A 225 -5.48 -3.15 7.20
C ARG A 225 -5.87 -4.37 8.04
N LYS A 226 -6.41 -4.12 9.24
CA LYS A 226 -7.01 -5.14 10.12
C LYS A 226 -8.54 -4.99 10.20
N VAL A 227 -9.22 -4.67 9.09
CA VAL A 227 -10.69 -4.55 9.06
C VAL A 227 -11.38 -5.83 9.51
N GLY A 228 -12.38 -5.70 10.39
CA GLY A 228 -13.16 -6.80 10.97
C GLY A 228 -13.86 -7.79 10.01
N ASN A 229 -13.79 -7.58 8.69
CA ASN A 229 -14.30 -8.50 7.64
C ASN A 229 -13.21 -8.88 6.60
N ILE A 230 -11.93 -8.74 6.95
CA ILE A 230 -10.82 -8.96 6.02
C ILE A 230 -10.68 -10.40 5.58
N GLU A 231 -10.94 -11.35 6.47
CA GLU A 231 -10.72 -12.75 6.15
C GLU A 231 -11.71 -13.23 5.07
N GLU A 232 -12.97 -12.83 5.19
CA GLU A 232 -13.99 -13.08 4.17
C GLU A 232 -13.70 -12.31 2.87
N ARG A 233 -13.27 -11.05 2.94
CA ARG A 233 -12.90 -10.27 1.74
C ARG A 233 -11.64 -10.82 1.06
N LYS A 234 -10.61 -11.18 1.83
CA LYS A 234 -9.38 -11.82 1.34
C LYS A 234 -9.72 -13.14 0.68
N LYS A 235 -10.56 -13.96 1.33
CA LYS A 235 -11.05 -15.21 0.75
C LYS A 235 -11.81 -14.97 -0.55
N ASN A 236 -12.74 -14.01 -0.61
CA ASN A 236 -13.47 -13.68 -1.83
C ASN A 236 -12.52 -13.20 -2.95
N ILE A 237 -11.52 -12.38 -2.63
CA ILE A 237 -10.51 -11.91 -3.58
C ILE A 237 -9.65 -13.07 -4.07
N GLU A 238 -9.18 -13.92 -3.16
CA GLU A 238 -8.38 -15.11 -3.46
C GLU A 238 -9.16 -16.09 -4.33
N GLU A 239 -10.45 -16.28 -4.05
CA GLU A 239 -11.37 -17.07 -4.88
C GLU A 239 -11.50 -16.46 -6.27
N LEU A 240 -11.76 -15.15 -6.41
CA LEU A 240 -11.85 -14.48 -7.71
C LEU A 240 -10.56 -14.62 -8.53
N MET A 241 -9.41 -14.50 -7.86
CA MET A 241 -8.10 -14.67 -8.46
C MET A 241 -7.86 -16.11 -8.92
N THR A 242 -8.14 -17.07 -8.06
CA THR A 242 -8.00 -18.51 -8.33
C THR A 242 -8.97 -18.97 -9.42
N MET A 243 -10.16 -18.37 -9.50
CA MET A 243 -11.11 -18.65 -10.58
C MET A 243 -10.57 -18.23 -11.94
N LYS A 244 -9.94 -17.05 -12.04
CA LYS A 244 -9.44 -16.51 -13.32
C LYS A 244 -8.18 -17.20 -13.83
N TYR A 245 -7.18 -17.39 -12.97
CA TYR A 245 -5.85 -17.81 -13.42
C TYR A 245 -5.67 -19.33 -13.30
N LYS A 246 -5.15 -19.93 -14.38
CA LYS A 246 -4.74 -21.34 -14.43
C LYS A 246 -3.33 -21.54 -13.88
N GLU A 247 -2.49 -20.53 -14.03
CA GLU A 247 -1.10 -20.55 -13.61
C GLU A 247 -0.79 -19.27 -12.84
N THR A 248 -0.18 -19.42 -11.66
CA THR A 248 0.28 -18.32 -10.82
C THR A 248 1.74 -18.52 -10.48
N ILE A 249 2.56 -17.50 -10.71
CA ILE A 249 3.95 -17.46 -10.25
C ILE A 249 4.05 -16.40 -9.17
N ASN A 250 4.53 -16.78 -7.99
CA ASN A 250 4.89 -15.85 -6.93
C ASN A 250 6.41 -15.67 -6.97
N ILE A 251 6.87 -14.42 -7.05
CA ILE A 251 8.29 -14.09 -7.11
C ILE A 251 8.62 -13.20 -5.93
N ASP A 252 9.53 -13.66 -5.09
CA ASP A 252 10.13 -12.89 -4.01
C ASP A 252 11.65 -12.78 -4.19
N ASN A 253 12.37 -12.27 -3.18
CA ASN A 253 13.82 -12.10 -3.26
C ASN A 253 14.61 -13.41 -3.29
N GLU A 254 14.05 -14.47 -2.73
CA GLU A 254 14.75 -15.71 -2.40
C GLU A 254 14.25 -16.90 -3.22
N GLN A 255 13.09 -16.78 -3.87
CA GLN A 255 12.49 -17.89 -4.58
C GLN A 255 11.48 -17.46 -5.66
N VAL A 256 11.25 -18.40 -6.58
CA VAL A 256 10.16 -18.40 -7.54
C VAL A 256 9.29 -19.62 -7.24
N VAL A 257 8.02 -19.39 -6.94
CA VAL A 257 7.04 -20.44 -6.69
C VAL A 257 5.99 -20.44 -7.78
N ARG A 258 5.90 -21.52 -8.55
CA ARG A 258 4.91 -21.72 -9.60
C ARG A 258 3.80 -22.62 -9.10
N ILE A 259 2.55 -22.25 -9.33
CA ILE A 259 1.35 -23.00 -8.95
C ILE A 259 0.48 -23.21 -10.19
N ILE A 260 0.17 -24.47 -10.49
CA ILE A 260 -0.71 -24.87 -11.59
C ILE A 260 -2.05 -25.35 -11.01
N LYS A 261 -3.13 -24.64 -11.35
CA LYS A 261 -4.46 -24.87 -10.76
C LYS A 261 -5.02 -26.27 -11.04
N ASP A 262 -4.88 -26.73 -12.28
CA ASP A 262 -5.56 -27.95 -12.75
C ASP A 262 -4.93 -29.21 -12.15
N THR A 263 -3.61 -29.24 -11.97
CA THR A 263 -2.91 -30.37 -11.36
C THR A 263 -2.75 -30.23 -9.85
N LYS A 264 -2.90 -29.02 -9.30
CA LYS A 264 -2.54 -28.64 -7.92
C LYS A 264 -1.06 -28.85 -7.60
N ASP A 265 -0.22 -28.97 -8.63
CA ASP A 265 1.23 -29.05 -8.44
C ASP A 265 1.79 -27.67 -8.12
N PHE A 266 2.87 -27.68 -7.33
CA PHE A 266 3.70 -26.51 -7.12
C PHE A 266 5.17 -26.85 -7.37
N GLU A 267 5.87 -25.94 -8.04
CA GLU A 267 7.32 -26.01 -8.25
C GLU A 267 7.95 -24.81 -7.53
N GLN A 268 9.02 -25.05 -6.78
CA GLN A 268 9.75 -24.01 -6.04
C GLN A 268 11.21 -24.01 -6.49
N TYR A 269 11.73 -22.82 -6.75
CA TYR A 269 13.10 -22.58 -7.22
C TYR A 269 13.73 -21.52 -6.34
N GLU A 270 14.89 -21.82 -5.77
CA GLU A 270 15.64 -20.86 -4.95
C GLU A 270 16.44 -19.88 -5.83
N LEU A 271 16.52 -18.64 -5.39
CA LEU A 271 17.28 -17.56 -6.00
C LEU A 271 18.49 -17.25 -5.12
N SER A 272 19.65 -17.04 -5.77
CA SER A 272 20.84 -16.60 -5.06
C SER A 272 20.74 -15.12 -4.71
N LYS A 273 20.88 -14.80 -3.41
CA LYS A 273 20.85 -13.42 -2.89
C LYS A 273 22.04 -12.57 -3.33
N GLU A 274 23.15 -13.19 -3.73
CA GLU A 274 24.42 -12.50 -4.01
C GLU A 274 24.58 -12.07 -5.48
N SER A 275 23.60 -12.37 -6.34
CA SER A 275 23.70 -12.07 -7.76
C SER A 275 23.12 -10.69 -8.09
N ASN A 276 23.95 -9.83 -8.68
CA ASN A 276 23.50 -8.58 -9.33
C ASN A 276 22.57 -8.83 -10.54
N GLU A 277 22.39 -10.09 -10.94
CA GLU A 277 21.57 -10.53 -12.08
C GLU A 277 20.26 -11.21 -11.65
N TRP A 278 19.71 -10.86 -10.48
CA TRP A 278 18.46 -11.44 -9.93
C TRP A 278 17.33 -11.55 -10.98
N SER A 279 17.09 -10.49 -11.75
CA SER A 279 16.03 -10.48 -12.77
C SER A 279 16.31 -11.46 -13.92
N ALA A 280 17.57 -11.68 -14.28
CA ALA A 280 17.96 -12.65 -15.31
C ALA A 280 17.80 -14.09 -14.81
N MET A 281 18.12 -14.36 -13.54
CA MET A 281 17.87 -15.67 -12.92
C MET A 281 16.39 -16.03 -12.96
N VAL A 282 15.53 -15.08 -12.60
CA VAL A 282 14.08 -15.24 -12.68
C VAL A 282 13.63 -15.51 -14.12
N MET A 283 14.13 -14.76 -15.10
CA MET A 283 13.80 -15.00 -16.52
C MET A 283 14.18 -16.41 -16.97
N ASN A 284 15.37 -16.90 -16.60
CA ASN A 284 15.84 -18.24 -16.96
C ASN A 284 14.96 -19.34 -16.36
N ILE A 285 14.54 -19.18 -15.09
CA ILE A 285 13.61 -20.12 -14.44
C ILE A 285 12.27 -20.16 -15.20
N VAL A 286 11.70 -18.98 -15.49
CA VAL A 286 10.42 -18.89 -16.18
C VAL A 286 10.50 -19.39 -17.63
N GLU A 287 11.62 -19.19 -18.31
CA GLU A 287 11.85 -19.75 -19.64
C GLU A 287 11.89 -21.29 -19.62
N GLY A 288 12.46 -21.88 -18.58
CA GLY A 288 12.42 -23.33 -18.35
C GLY A 288 11.02 -23.91 -18.13
N PHE A 289 10.01 -23.08 -17.86
CA PHE A 289 8.61 -23.54 -17.74
C PHE A 289 7.95 -23.80 -19.08
N ASP A 290 8.35 -23.05 -20.11
CA ASP A 290 7.81 -23.17 -21.46
C ASP A 290 8.37 -24.45 -22.14
N THR A 291 9.64 -24.78 -21.91
CA THR A 291 10.30 -25.95 -22.52
C THR A 291 9.80 -27.30 -22.00
N LYS A 292 9.38 -27.37 -20.73
CA LYS A 292 8.78 -28.59 -20.15
C LYS A 292 7.35 -28.87 -20.64
N GLY A 293 6.69 -27.89 -21.28
CA GLY A 293 5.31 -28.03 -21.77
C GLY A 293 5.20 -28.58 -23.19
N GLU A 294 6.34 -28.76 -23.89
CA GLU A 294 6.42 -29.27 -25.27
C GLU A 294 6.93 -30.72 -25.36
N GLU A 295 7.26 -31.36 -24.24
CA GLU A 295 7.56 -32.80 -24.11
C GLU A 295 6.33 -33.61 -23.65
#